data_AF-W1N6N9-F1
#
_entry.id   AF-W1N6N9-F1
#
_cell.length_a   1.000
_cell.length_b   1.000
_cell.length_c   1.000
_cell.angle_alpha   90.00
_cell.angle_beta   90.00
_cell.angle_gamma   90.00
#
_symmetry.space_group_name_H-M   'P 1'
#
loop_
_entity.id
_entity.type
_entity.pdbx_description
1 polymer ?
#
loop_
_entity_poly.entity_id
_entity_poly.type
_entity_poly.pdbx_seq_one_letter_code
_entity_poly.pdbx_strand_id
1 'polypeptide(L)'
;MLKPLHTLALAGLLWSLPGCAHNVQLASLAGANAIDGKTPTIPGLELCGTLKLPSQWPADSLASGQPLGGLSALAWDDDEQSLWLISDRGRLHQTRPLFDDGQLIDLAVISSHTLKDSSGQPLTGGDGDAEAVVLDNAEDGERGNTALLIAFERDHRLQSFTTEGYPNGDALHPSEAQRAGQTGSGNNRGMEAMTQLPDLGVLIGLESPPPGSDAKVTRLFSLDGRHQWGYPLADATGSSLTDMAPWPDTPDTLLTLERAYAPPHPLVITLKRTQLLAPPDVNTTTVASLSSADGWRLDNMEGLAALPDGSFLMLSDNNFSRLQRSLLACLRPETQ
;
A
#
# COMPACT_ATOMS: atom_id res chain seq x y z
N MET A 1 -52.89 32.45 -45.65
CA MET A 1 -52.02 33.08 -44.63
C MET A 1 -52.22 32.34 -43.32
N LEU A 2 -51.10 31.91 -42.72
CA LEU A 2 -50.89 31.33 -41.39
C LEU A 2 -51.85 30.22 -40.89
N LYS A 3 -51.31 28.99 -40.79
CA LYS A 3 -51.73 27.98 -39.81
C LYS A 3 -50.77 28.00 -38.61
N PRO A 4 -51.24 27.74 -37.38
CA PRO A 4 -50.42 27.84 -36.18
C PRO A 4 -49.53 26.61 -36.02
N LEU A 5 -48.30 26.84 -35.56
CA LEU A 5 -47.39 25.80 -35.06
C LEU A 5 -47.88 25.37 -33.67
N HIS A 6 -48.21 24.09 -33.51
CA HIS A 6 -48.34 23.47 -32.19
C HIS A 6 -46.96 23.00 -31.74
N THR A 7 -46.44 23.63 -30.70
CA THR A 7 -45.26 23.22 -29.96
C THR A 7 -45.58 21.94 -29.20
N LEU A 8 -45.06 20.79 -29.63
CA LEU A 8 -45.01 19.59 -28.80
C LEU A 8 -43.85 19.78 -27.81
N ALA A 9 -44.17 19.94 -26.53
CA ALA A 9 -43.22 19.82 -25.44
C ALA A 9 -42.81 18.34 -25.33
N LEU A 10 -41.56 18.04 -25.66
CA LEU A 10 -40.95 16.74 -25.37
C LEU A 10 -40.62 16.72 -23.88
N ALA A 11 -41.48 16.11 -23.08
CA ALA A 11 -41.21 15.83 -21.68
C ALA A 11 -40.03 14.85 -21.61
N GLY A 12 -38.85 15.36 -21.25
CA GLY A 12 -37.69 14.54 -20.95
C GLY A 12 -38.01 13.62 -19.78
N LEU A 13 -38.00 12.32 -20.03
CA LEU A 13 -38.03 11.29 -19.01
C LEU A 13 -36.75 11.43 -18.18
N LEU A 14 -36.83 12.10 -17.03
CA LEU A 14 -35.84 12.00 -15.97
C LEU A 14 -35.86 10.55 -15.49
N TRP A 15 -34.90 9.76 -15.97
CA TRP A 15 -34.55 8.50 -15.32
C TRP A 15 -34.00 8.86 -13.94
N SER A 16 -34.85 8.74 -12.93
CA SER A 16 -34.42 8.67 -11.54
C SER A 16 -33.59 7.39 -11.38
N LEU A 17 -32.27 7.52 -11.40
CA LEU A 17 -31.36 6.45 -11.04
C LEU A 17 -31.65 6.00 -9.59
N PRO A 18 -31.75 4.69 -9.33
CA PRO A 18 -31.93 4.18 -7.97
C PRO A 18 -30.69 4.51 -7.12
N GLY A 19 -30.92 4.71 -5.82
CA GLY A 19 -30.04 5.46 -4.92
C GLY A 19 -28.60 4.95 -4.81
N CYS A 20 -27.67 5.88 -4.92
CA CYS A 20 -26.24 5.67 -4.72
C CYS A 20 -25.95 5.35 -3.24
N ALA A 21 -25.56 4.11 -2.95
CA ALA A 21 -24.77 3.77 -1.78
C ALA A 21 -23.28 3.71 -2.19
N HIS A 22 -22.70 4.85 -2.58
CA HIS A 22 -21.25 4.93 -2.82
C HIS A 22 -20.53 4.83 -1.46
N ASN A 23 -19.83 3.72 -1.19
CA ASN A 23 -19.19 3.48 0.11
C ASN A 23 -17.70 3.87 0.18
N VAL A 24 -17.06 4.18 -0.95
CA VAL A 24 -15.77 4.91 -0.97
C VAL A 24 -16.08 6.40 -0.83
N GLN A 25 -15.35 7.09 0.04
CA GLN A 25 -15.61 8.50 0.34
C GLN A 25 -14.35 9.32 0.11
N LEU A 26 -14.48 10.45 -0.58
CA LEU A 26 -13.43 11.47 -0.57
C LEU A 26 -13.12 11.86 0.88
N ALA A 27 -11.83 11.92 1.18
CA ALA A 27 -11.28 12.27 2.47
C ALA A 27 -10.18 13.32 2.31
N SER A 28 -9.65 13.78 3.43
CA SER A 28 -8.47 14.63 3.46
C SER A 28 -7.55 14.17 4.57
N LEU A 29 -6.25 14.07 4.24
CA LEU A 29 -5.20 13.89 5.24
C LEU A 29 -4.97 15.17 6.06
N ALA A 30 -5.45 16.33 5.61
CA ALA A 30 -5.40 17.55 6.41
C ALA A 30 -6.50 17.55 7.48
N GLY A 31 -6.12 17.85 8.72
CA GLY A 31 -7.03 18.01 9.84
C GLY A 31 -7.74 19.35 9.85
N ALA A 32 -8.84 19.41 10.61
CA ALA A 32 -9.60 20.65 10.83
C ALA A 32 -8.77 21.74 11.55
N ASN A 33 -7.68 21.35 12.22
CA ASN A 33 -6.75 22.25 12.91
C ASN A 33 -5.49 22.55 12.08
N ALA A 34 -5.48 22.26 10.77
CA ALA A 34 -4.38 22.64 9.90
C ALA A 34 -4.10 24.13 10.10
N ILE A 35 -2.91 24.42 10.61
CA ILE A 35 -2.55 25.66 11.31
C ILE A 35 -2.89 26.85 10.40
N ASP A 36 -3.72 27.77 10.90
CA ASP A 36 -4.27 28.94 10.20
C ASP A 36 -5.28 28.67 9.04
N GLY A 37 -5.94 27.51 9.01
CA GLY A 37 -6.93 27.20 7.98
C GLY A 37 -6.32 26.94 6.60
N LYS A 38 -5.00 26.75 6.55
CA LYS A 38 -4.27 26.33 5.35
C LYS A 38 -4.00 24.85 5.45
N THR A 39 -4.43 24.08 4.45
CA THR A 39 -4.02 22.67 4.26
C THR A 39 -2.50 22.59 4.41
N PRO A 40 -1.95 21.73 5.28
CA PRO A 40 -0.51 21.66 5.45
C PRO A 40 0.09 21.15 4.13
N THR A 41 1.16 21.80 3.68
CA THR A 41 1.88 21.40 2.46
C THR A 41 2.85 20.28 2.79
N ILE A 42 3.05 19.34 1.89
CA ILE A 42 4.10 18.32 1.99
C ILE A 42 5.24 18.77 1.06
N PRO A 43 6.36 19.32 1.58
CA PRO A 43 7.42 19.81 0.71
C PRO A 43 7.91 18.71 -0.25
N GLY A 44 7.93 18.98 -1.57
CA GLY A 44 8.38 18.02 -2.57
C GLY A 44 7.36 16.93 -2.95
N LEU A 45 6.16 16.92 -2.35
CA LEU A 45 5.06 16.04 -2.73
C LEU A 45 3.72 16.78 -2.80
N GLU A 46 3.00 16.61 -3.89
CA GLU A 46 1.60 17.03 -4.02
C GLU A 46 0.66 15.91 -3.59
N LEU A 47 -0.34 16.21 -2.77
CA LEU A 47 -1.43 15.27 -2.47
C LEU A 47 -2.46 15.32 -3.61
N CYS A 48 -2.57 14.24 -4.38
CA CYS A 48 -3.46 14.11 -5.54
C CYS A 48 -4.77 13.37 -5.22
N GLY A 49 -5.33 13.62 -4.04
CA GLY A 49 -6.58 13.02 -3.59
C GLY A 49 -6.40 11.98 -2.48
N THR A 50 -7.46 11.77 -1.72
CA THR A 50 -7.48 10.76 -0.65
C THR A 50 -8.87 10.17 -0.55
N LEU A 51 -8.93 8.86 -0.40
CA LEU A 51 -10.13 8.09 -0.20
C LEU A 51 -10.14 7.50 1.19
N LYS A 52 -11.32 7.48 1.81
CA LYS A 52 -11.64 6.61 2.93
C LYS A 52 -12.36 5.39 2.38
N LEU A 53 -11.77 4.22 2.60
CA LEU A 53 -12.32 2.94 2.17
C LEU A 53 -13.35 2.43 3.19
N PRO A 54 -14.39 1.71 2.74
CA PRO A 54 -15.35 1.08 3.64
C PRO A 54 -14.76 -0.15 4.32
N SER A 55 -15.39 -0.63 5.40
CA SER A 55 -14.96 -1.85 6.10
C SER A 55 -15.32 -3.15 5.35
N GLN A 56 -16.12 -3.04 4.29
CA GLN A 56 -16.54 -4.12 3.40
C GLN A 56 -16.95 -3.51 2.06
N TRP A 57 -16.81 -4.29 0.99
CA TRP A 57 -17.22 -3.84 -0.33
C TRP A 57 -18.74 -3.65 -0.43
N PRO A 58 -19.20 -2.62 -1.18
CA PRO A 58 -20.62 -2.32 -1.38
C PRO A 58 -21.43 -3.52 -1.88
N ALA A 59 -22.71 -3.59 -1.50
CA ALA A 59 -23.60 -4.68 -1.89
C ALA A 59 -23.83 -4.76 -3.41
N ASP A 60 -23.68 -3.64 -4.11
CA ASP A 60 -23.80 -3.47 -5.56
C ASP A 60 -22.48 -3.63 -6.31
N SER A 61 -21.38 -3.97 -5.63
CA SER A 61 -20.07 -4.20 -6.24
C SER A 61 -19.82 -5.67 -6.64
N LEU A 62 -18.79 -5.92 -7.46
CA LEU A 62 -18.38 -7.27 -7.87
C LEU A 62 -17.87 -8.14 -6.72
N ALA A 63 -17.47 -7.53 -5.60
CA ALA A 63 -17.04 -8.20 -4.38
C ALA A 63 -18.06 -8.02 -3.24
N SER A 64 -19.36 -8.00 -3.57
CA SER A 64 -20.46 -7.72 -2.64
C SER A 64 -20.30 -8.35 -1.25
N GLY A 65 -20.26 -7.49 -0.23
CA GLY A 65 -20.19 -7.87 1.18
C GLY A 65 -18.86 -8.48 1.64
N GLN A 66 -17.85 -8.60 0.77
CA GLN A 66 -16.54 -9.09 1.17
C GLN A 66 -15.86 -8.08 2.12
N PRO A 67 -15.26 -8.53 3.24
CA PRO A 67 -14.55 -7.65 4.17
C PRO A 67 -13.41 -6.89 3.48
N LEU A 68 -13.22 -5.63 3.88
CA LEU A 68 -12.14 -4.75 3.45
C LEU A 68 -11.54 -4.08 4.68
N GLY A 69 -10.37 -4.53 5.12
CA GLY A 69 -9.70 -4.09 6.33
C GLY A 69 -8.49 -4.97 6.60
N GLY A 70 -7.69 -4.63 7.61
CA GLY A 70 -6.42 -5.35 7.85
C GLY A 70 -5.51 -5.25 6.64
N LEU A 71 -5.48 -4.11 5.96
CA LEU A 71 -4.82 -3.94 4.68
C LEU A 71 -3.35 -3.61 4.89
N SER A 72 -2.45 -4.55 4.59
CA SER A 72 -1.02 -4.39 4.87
C SER A 72 -0.25 -3.79 3.69
N ALA A 73 -0.51 -4.22 2.45
CA ALA A 73 0.23 -3.75 1.28
C ALA A 73 -0.61 -3.64 0.00
N LEU A 74 -0.04 -2.95 -0.99
CA LEU A 74 -0.60 -2.80 -2.33
C LEU A 74 0.49 -2.91 -3.41
N ALA A 75 0.10 -3.33 -4.61
CA ALA A 75 0.99 -3.35 -5.76
C ALA A 75 0.23 -3.04 -7.05
N TRP A 76 0.88 -2.31 -7.96
CA TRP A 76 0.34 -1.96 -9.27
C TRP A 76 0.69 -3.03 -10.30
N ASP A 77 -0.30 -3.41 -11.08
CA ASP A 77 -0.22 -4.33 -12.20
C ASP A 77 -0.38 -3.52 -13.50
N ASP A 78 0.72 -3.30 -14.22
CA ASP A 78 0.72 -2.46 -15.42
C ASP A 78 0.06 -3.16 -16.60
N ASP A 79 0.25 -4.46 -16.74
CA ASP A 79 -0.39 -5.23 -17.81
C ASP A 79 -1.91 -5.22 -17.65
N GLU A 80 -2.43 -5.35 -16.42
CA GLU A 80 -3.87 -5.34 -16.17
C GLU A 80 -4.48 -3.96 -15.93
N GLN A 81 -3.65 -2.93 -15.71
CA GLN A 81 -4.09 -1.59 -15.30
C GLN A 81 -4.99 -1.67 -14.05
N SER A 82 -4.48 -2.37 -13.04
CA SER A 82 -5.19 -2.67 -11.81
C SER A 82 -4.28 -2.58 -10.58
N LEU A 83 -4.88 -2.36 -9.43
CA LEU A 83 -4.20 -2.30 -8.14
C LEU A 83 -4.62 -3.50 -7.29
N TRP A 84 -3.64 -4.25 -6.82
CA TRP A 84 -3.82 -5.30 -5.82
C TRP A 84 -3.70 -4.73 -4.42
N LEU A 85 -4.62 -5.10 -3.53
CA LEU A 85 -4.52 -4.86 -2.09
C LEU A 85 -4.54 -6.21 -1.38
N ILE A 86 -3.63 -6.39 -0.43
CA ILE A 86 -3.56 -7.59 0.39
C ILE A 86 -3.92 -7.28 1.84
N SER A 87 -4.39 -8.31 2.57
CA SER A 87 -4.76 -8.18 3.97
C SER A 87 -4.07 -9.21 4.85
N ASP A 88 -3.75 -8.80 6.09
CA ASP A 88 -3.31 -9.60 7.25
C ASP A 88 -4.27 -10.77 7.61
N ARG A 89 -5.45 -10.84 6.98
CA ARG A 89 -6.41 -11.95 7.07
C ARG A 89 -6.46 -12.81 5.82
N GLY A 90 -5.40 -12.77 5.02
CA GLY A 90 -5.24 -13.60 3.84
C GLY A 90 -6.28 -13.31 2.77
N ARG A 91 -6.56 -12.03 2.49
CA ARG A 91 -7.47 -11.63 1.40
C ARG A 91 -6.72 -10.89 0.31
N LEU A 92 -7.11 -11.13 -0.93
CA LEU A 92 -6.65 -10.43 -2.13
C LEU A 92 -7.81 -9.64 -2.71
N HIS A 93 -7.54 -8.39 -3.06
CA HIS A 93 -8.50 -7.50 -3.69
C HIS A 93 -7.87 -6.91 -4.95
N GLN A 94 -8.41 -7.25 -6.11
CA GLN A 94 -8.06 -6.56 -7.35
C GLN A 94 -8.99 -5.37 -7.51
N THR A 95 -8.43 -4.20 -7.78
CA THR A 95 -9.16 -2.94 -7.85
C THR A 95 -8.66 -2.06 -8.99
N ARG A 96 -9.36 -0.96 -9.25
CA ARG A 96 -8.95 0.08 -10.18
C ARG A 96 -9.12 1.45 -9.52
N PRO A 97 -8.03 2.16 -9.23
CA PRO A 97 -8.11 3.57 -8.85
C PRO A 97 -8.72 4.39 -10.00
N LEU A 98 -9.65 5.28 -9.67
CA LEU A 98 -10.29 6.17 -10.65
C LEU A 98 -9.84 7.60 -10.41
N PHE A 99 -9.39 8.25 -11.48
CA PHE A 99 -8.89 9.62 -11.46
C PHE A 99 -9.77 10.53 -12.31
N ASP A 100 -9.99 11.75 -11.83
CA ASP A 100 -10.60 12.86 -12.59
C ASP A 100 -9.73 14.10 -12.44
N ASP A 101 -9.31 14.68 -13.56
CA ASP A 101 -8.34 15.79 -13.62
C ASP A 101 -7.09 15.56 -12.74
N GLY A 102 -6.57 14.33 -12.78
CA GLY A 102 -5.44 13.91 -11.97
C GLY A 102 -5.74 13.70 -10.48
N GLN A 103 -6.96 13.92 -9.99
CA GLN A 103 -7.32 13.67 -8.59
C GLN A 103 -7.90 12.26 -8.42
N LEU A 104 -7.42 11.52 -7.43
CA LEU A 104 -7.98 10.23 -7.03
C LEU A 104 -9.37 10.46 -6.44
N ILE A 105 -10.40 9.98 -7.14
CA ILE A 105 -11.81 10.21 -6.77
C ILE A 105 -12.55 8.97 -6.30
N ASP A 106 -12.10 7.77 -6.68
CA ASP A 106 -12.77 6.51 -6.32
C ASP A 106 -11.83 5.30 -6.47
N LEU A 107 -12.26 4.14 -5.95
CA LEU A 107 -11.60 2.86 -6.06
C LEU A 107 -12.62 1.77 -6.40
N ALA A 108 -12.63 1.33 -7.65
CA ALA A 108 -13.54 0.30 -8.13
C ALA A 108 -12.98 -1.11 -7.84
N VAL A 109 -13.75 -1.97 -7.18
CA VAL A 109 -13.35 -3.38 -7.00
C VAL A 109 -13.65 -4.20 -8.25
N ILE A 110 -12.67 -5.01 -8.67
CA ILE A 110 -12.76 -5.94 -9.80
C ILE A 110 -13.05 -7.34 -9.29
N SER A 111 -12.27 -7.82 -8.32
CA SER A 111 -12.39 -9.16 -7.75
C SER A 111 -11.96 -9.16 -6.28
N SER A 112 -12.37 -10.21 -5.57
CA SER A 112 -11.87 -10.45 -4.22
C SER A 112 -11.84 -11.93 -3.89
N HIS A 113 -10.67 -12.40 -3.44
CA HIS A 113 -10.40 -13.79 -3.13
C HIS A 113 -9.76 -13.93 -1.75
N THR A 114 -9.78 -15.14 -1.20
CA THR A 114 -8.96 -15.51 -0.05
C THR A 114 -7.71 -16.23 -0.55
N LEU A 115 -6.58 -16.00 0.10
CA LEU A 115 -5.42 -16.86 0.01
C LEU A 115 -5.79 -18.24 0.54
N LYS A 116 -5.26 -19.28 -0.12
CA LYS A 116 -5.59 -20.68 0.17
C LYS A 116 -4.34 -21.50 0.37
N ASP A 117 -4.49 -22.63 1.04
CA ASP A 117 -3.48 -23.69 1.05
C ASP A 117 -3.54 -24.54 -0.24
N SER A 118 -2.64 -25.52 -0.33
CA SER A 118 -2.58 -26.46 -1.46
C SER A 118 -3.80 -27.40 -1.56
N SER A 119 -4.62 -27.49 -0.51
CA SER A 119 -5.89 -28.22 -0.50
C SER A 119 -7.09 -27.35 -0.92
N GLY A 120 -6.86 -26.05 -1.16
CA GLY A 120 -7.87 -25.07 -1.53
C GLY A 120 -8.65 -24.50 -0.34
N GLN A 121 -8.21 -24.76 0.90
CA GLN A 121 -8.83 -24.16 2.08
C GLN A 121 -8.27 -22.76 2.33
N PRO A 122 -9.08 -21.78 2.75
CA PRO A 122 -8.58 -20.46 3.09
C PRO A 122 -7.49 -20.52 4.17
N LEU A 123 -6.43 -19.73 4.01
CA LEU A 123 -5.44 -19.52 5.08
C LEU A 123 -6.12 -18.79 6.23
N THR A 124 -5.77 -19.16 7.47
CA THR A 124 -6.38 -18.57 8.67
C THR A 124 -5.34 -18.32 9.76
N GLY A 125 -5.62 -17.36 10.63
CA GLY A 125 -4.70 -16.98 11.69
C GLY A 125 -3.33 -16.59 11.12
N GLY A 126 -2.27 -17.08 11.77
CA GLY A 126 -0.89 -16.76 11.40
C GLY A 126 -0.48 -17.16 9.98
N ASP A 127 -1.14 -18.15 9.39
CA ASP A 127 -0.81 -18.61 8.04
C ASP A 127 -1.28 -17.62 6.96
N GLY A 128 -2.25 -16.77 7.30
CA GLY A 128 -2.81 -15.73 6.42
C GLY A 128 -2.30 -14.31 6.71
N ASP A 129 -1.36 -14.17 7.66
CA ASP A 129 -0.80 -12.91 8.17
C ASP A 129 0.15 -12.29 7.13
N ALA A 130 -0.42 -11.76 6.05
CA ALA A 130 0.30 -11.24 4.89
C ALA A 130 0.66 -9.77 5.07
N GLU A 131 1.94 -9.43 4.91
CA GLU A 131 2.45 -8.08 5.23
C GLU A 131 2.92 -7.30 4.01
N ALA A 132 3.62 -7.95 3.08
CA ALA A 132 4.18 -7.30 1.90
C ALA A 132 3.90 -8.09 0.62
N VAL A 133 3.86 -7.42 -0.52
CA VAL A 133 3.63 -8.04 -1.83
C VAL A 133 4.45 -7.41 -2.93
N VAL A 134 4.96 -8.24 -3.84
CA VAL A 134 5.43 -7.83 -5.17
C VAL A 134 4.75 -8.68 -6.22
N LEU A 135 4.57 -8.13 -7.41
CA LEU A 135 3.96 -8.84 -8.53
C LEU A 135 5.04 -9.38 -9.46
N ASP A 136 4.85 -10.60 -9.93
CA ASP A 136 5.63 -11.22 -10.99
C ASP A 136 4.79 -11.23 -12.27
N ASN A 137 5.41 -10.98 -13.43
CA ASN A 137 4.75 -10.83 -14.73
C ASN A 137 3.61 -9.79 -14.70
N ALA A 138 3.91 -8.58 -14.25
CA ALA A 138 2.96 -7.47 -14.15
C ALA A 138 3.30 -6.29 -15.07
N GLU A 139 4.41 -6.40 -15.80
CA GLU A 139 4.93 -5.38 -16.72
C GLU A 139 5.64 -6.02 -17.95
N ASP A 140 5.28 -7.25 -18.31
CA ASP A 140 5.89 -8.00 -19.41
C ASP A 140 5.10 -7.89 -20.74
N GLY A 141 3.94 -7.24 -20.72
CA GLY A 141 3.06 -7.04 -21.87
C GLY A 141 2.06 -8.18 -22.10
N GLU A 142 2.09 -9.23 -21.29
CA GLU A 142 1.15 -10.36 -21.35
C GLU A 142 0.10 -10.25 -20.24
N ARG A 143 -1.17 -10.24 -20.64
CA ARG A 143 -2.30 -10.19 -19.68
C ARG A 143 -2.63 -11.57 -19.14
N GLY A 144 -3.01 -11.63 -17.87
CA GLY A 144 -3.55 -12.83 -17.22
C GLY A 144 -2.50 -13.84 -16.75
N ASN A 145 -1.23 -13.46 -16.71
CA ASN A 145 -0.12 -14.30 -16.22
C ASN A 145 0.47 -13.80 -14.88
N THR A 146 -0.06 -12.72 -14.30
CA THR A 146 0.42 -12.12 -13.06
C THR A 146 0.37 -13.10 -11.90
N ALA A 147 1.43 -13.14 -11.11
CA ALA A 147 1.48 -13.84 -9.83
C ALA A 147 1.86 -12.90 -8.70
N LEU A 148 1.42 -13.19 -7.47
CA LEU A 148 1.66 -12.37 -6.30
C LEU A 148 2.64 -13.07 -5.37
N LEU A 149 3.86 -12.55 -5.24
CA LEU A 149 4.82 -13.01 -4.24
C LEU A 149 4.59 -12.25 -2.93
N ILE A 150 4.14 -12.97 -1.90
CA ILE A 150 3.66 -12.39 -0.65
C ILE A 150 4.55 -12.81 0.52
N ALA A 151 4.88 -11.86 1.39
CA ALA A 151 5.52 -12.10 2.68
C ALA A 151 4.51 -12.30 3.81
N PHE A 152 4.84 -13.23 4.71
CA PHE A 152 4.01 -13.53 5.88
C PHE A 152 4.76 -13.30 7.19
N GLU A 153 4.04 -12.79 8.19
CA GLU A 153 4.61 -12.35 9.47
C GLU A 153 5.15 -13.53 10.30
N ARG A 154 4.39 -14.63 10.41
CA ARG A 154 4.61 -15.63 11.48
C ARG A 154 5.75 -16.61 11.25
N ASP A 155 5.83 -17.18 10.06
CA ASP A 155 6.87 -18.14 9.68
C ASP A 155 7.95 -17.51 8.80
N HIS A 156 7.86 -16.19 8.59
CA HIS A 156 8.75 -15.39 7.76
C HIS A 156 9.00 -16.03 6.39
N ARG A 157 7.94 -16.62 5.80
CA ARG A 157 8.00 -17.17 4.45
C ARG A 157 7.63 -16.13 3.41
N LEU A 158 8.17 -16.33 2.21
CA LEU A 158 7.63 -15.75 0.99
C LEU A 158 6.96 -16.88 0.19
N GLN A 159 5.81 -16.63 -0.39
CA GLN A 159 5.19 -17.59 -1.30
C GLN A 159 4.46 -16.89 -2.43
N SER A 160 4.59 -17.45 -3.62
CA SER A 160 3.85 -16.96 -4.79
C SER A 160 2.43 -17.53 -4.81
N PHE A 161 1.48 -16.72 -5.26
CA PHE A 161 0.07 -17.06 -5.38
C PHE A 161 -0.48 -16.63 -6.75
N THR A 162 -1.47 -17.35 -7.26
CA THR A 162 -2.28 -16.90 -8.41
C THR A 162 -3.20 -15.75 -8.00
N THR A 163 -3.78 -15.08 -8.98
CA THR A 163 -4.77 -14.01 -8.81
C THR A 163 -6.05 -14.46 -8.07
N GLU A 164 -6.34 -15.76 -8.05
CA GLU A 164 -7.45 -16.36 -7.30
C GLU A 164 -7.04 -16.85 -5.89
N GLY A 165 -5.79 -16.60 -5.49
CA GLY A 165 -5.25 -16.92 -4.16
C GLY A 165 -4.82 -18.36 -3.96
N TYR A 166 -4.54 -19.13 -5.03
CA TYR A 166 -3.94 -20.46 -4.90
C TYR A 166 -2.42 -20.37 -4.86
N PRO A 167 -1.71 -21.20 -4.07
CA PRO A 167 -0.26 -21.17 -4.04
C PRO A 167 0.32 -21.60 -5.39
N ASN A 168 1.31 -20.85 -5.86
CA ASN A 168 2.04 -21.08 -7.10
C ASN A 168 3.52 -21.36 -6.78
N GLY A 169 3.84 -22.62 -6.49
CA GLY A 169 5.19 -23.04 -6.10
C GLY A 169 5.42 -23.12 -4.59
N ASP A 170 6.64 -23.51 -4.23
CA ASP A 170 7.06 -23.74 -2.85
C ASP A 170 7.35 -22.43 -2.12
N ALA A 171 7.16 -22.43 -0.80
CA ALA A 171 7.52 -21.32 0.05
C ALA A 171 9.05 -21.16 0.13
N LEU A 172 9.51 -19.91 0.14
CA LEU A 172 10.89 -19.51 0.35
C LEU A 172 11.07 -18.99 1.78
N HIS A 173 12.22 -19.26 2.38
CA HIS A 173 12.56 -18.79 3.73
C HIS A 173 13.90 -18.06 3.70
N PRO A 174 13.91 -16.75 3.37
CA PRO A 174 15.15 -15.98 3.28
C PRO A 174 15.91 -15.99 4.61
N SER A 175 17.20 -16.36 4.56
CA SER A 175 17.99 -16.59 5.79
C SER A 175 18.10 -15.35 6.70
N GLU A 176 18.07 -14.15 6.12
CA GLU A 176 18.07 -12.88 6.85
C GLU A 176 16.78 -12.69 7.66
N ALA A 177 15.62 -12.93 7.03
CA ALA A 177 14.33 -12.87 7.70
C ALA A 177 14.21 -13.93 8.82
N GLN A 178 14.67 -15.16 8.54
CA GLN A 178 14.66 -16.24 9.52
C GLN A 178 15.54 -15.91 10.74
N ARG A 179 16.68 -15.25 10.54
CA ARG A 179 17.57 -14.82 11.64
C ARG A 179 16.93 -13.71 12.48
N ALA A 180 16.24 -12.77 11.85
CA ALA A 180 15.53 -11.69 12.54
C ALA A 180 14.39 -12.21 13.43
N GLY A 181 13.65 -13.23 12.96
CA GLY A 181 12.53 -13.84 13.68
C GLY A 181 12.89 -14.64 14.94
N GLN A 182 14.13 -15.15 15.04
CA GLN A 182 14.53 -16.09 16.10
C GLN A 182 14.73 -15.48 17.49
N THR A 183 14.62 -14.15 17.67
CA THR A 183 15.17 -13.46 18.85
C THR A 183 14.16 -12.87 19.84
N GLY A 184 13.01 -13.53 20.02
CA GLY A 184 12.37 -13.61 21.34
C GLY A 184 11.70 -12.34 21.91
N SER A 185 11.36 -11.36 21.08
CA SER A 185 10.60 -10.17 21.51
C SER A 185 9.32 -9.99 20.70
N GLY A 186 8.48 -11.03 20.64
CA GLY A 186 7.21 -11.05 19.90
C GLY A 186 7.40 -11.42 18.44
N ASN A 187 6.57 -12.33 17.94
CA ASN A 187 6.58 -12.92 16.59
C ASN A 187 6.15 -11.93 15.48
N ASN A 188 6.43 -10.63 15.64
CA ASN A 188 5.81 -9.53 14.88
C ASN A 188 6.83 -8.45 14.48
N ARG A 189 7.97 -8.84 13.89
CA ARG A 189 8.97 -7.88 13.35
C ARG A 189 9.62 -8.48 12.10
N GLY A 190 8.79 -8.71 11.09
CA GLY A 190 9.09 -9.52 9.92
C GLY A 190 9.58 -8.73 8.71
N MET A 191 9.32 -9.30 7.53
CA MET A 191 9.50 -8.67 6.23
C MET A 191 8.27 -7.80 5.95
N GLU A 192 8.36 -6.50 6.22
CA GLU A 192 7.24 -5.56 6.09
C GLU A 192 7.28 -4.80 4.76
N ALA A 193 8.50 -4.56 4.25
CA ALA A 193 8.68 -3.81 3.02
C ALA A 193 9.17 -4.74 1.92
N MET A 194 8.56 -4.69 0.75
CA MET A 194 9.05 -5.40 -0.43
C MET A 194 8.88 -4.56 -1.69
N THR A 195 9.85 -4.67 -2.59
CA THR A 195 9.73 -4.09 -3.92
C THR A 195 10.59 -4.85 -4.91
N GLN A 196 10.42 -4.58 -6.20
CA GLN A 196 11.23 -5.17 -7.26
C GLN A 196 12.01 -4.09 -7.99
N LEU A 197 13.30 -4.35 -8.21
CA LEU A 197 14.19 -3.50 -9.00
C LEU A 197 14.83 -4.33 -10.12
N PRO A 198 15.02 -3.78 -11.34
CA PRO A 198 15.51 -4.53 -12.50
C PRO A 198 16.80 -5.33 -12.26
N ASP A 199 17.81 -4.73 -11.62
CA ASP A 199 19.14 -5.36 -11.46
C ASP A 199 19.30 -6.12 -10.13
N LEU A 200 18.43 -5.86 -9.15
CA LEU A 200 18.51 -6.44 -7.81
C LEU A 200 17.44 -7.52 -7.57
N GLY A 201 16.46 -7.64 -8.47
CA GLY A 201 15.30 -8.49 -8.29
C GLY A 201 14.44 -8.00 -7.12
N VAL A 202 13.91 -8.95 -6.35
CA VAL A 202 13.09 -8.65 -5.17
C VAL A 202 13.98 -8.16 -4.03
N LEU A 203 13.73 -6.94 -3.58
CA LEU A 203 14.32 -6.31 -2.41
C LEU A 203 13.33 -6.43 -1.24
N ILE A 204 13.86 -6.74 -0.06
CA ILE A 204 13.09 -6.98 1.16
C ILE A 204 13.65 -6.10 2.27
N GLY A 205 12.76 -5.48 3.06
CA GLY A 205 13.09 -4.69 4.23
C GLY A 205 12.49 -5.28 5.50
N LEU A 206 13.28 -5.31 6.58
CA LEU A 206 12.79 -5.68 7.90
C LEU A 206 12.13 -4.48 8.59
N GLU A 207 11.05 -4.73 9.33
CA GLU A 207 10.33 -3.67 10.07
C GLU A 207 11.26 -2.85 10.96
N SER A 208 12.09 -3.58 11.70
CA SER A 208 12.80 -3.11 12.88
C SER A 208 14.25 -3.61 12.84
N PRO A 209 15.16 -2.91 13.56
CA PRO A 209 16.55 -3.31 13.68
C PRO A 209 16.71 -4.78 14.10
N PRO A 210 17.36 -5.62 13.28
CA PRO A 210 17.65 -7.00 13.67
C PRO A 210 18.69 -7.05 14.80
N PRO A 211 18.81 -8.18 15.51
CA PRO A 211 19.83 -8.36 16.55
C PRO A 211 21.24 -8.04 16.08
N GLY A 212 21.96 -7.25 16.88
CA GLY A 212 23.34 -6.87 16.58
C GLY A 212 23.49 -5.68 15.63
N SER A 213 22.39 -5.08 15.14
CA SER A 213 22.44 -3.77 14.50
C SER A 213 22.23 -2.63 15.51
N ASP A 214 22.60 -1.42 15.10
CA ASP A 214 22.29 -0.21 15.86
C ASP A 214 20.77 -0.04 16.00
N ALA A 215 20.31 0.49 17.14
CA ALA A 215 18.89 0.59 17.51
C ALA A 215 18.00 1.43 16.55
N LYS A 216 18.60 2.10 15.55
CA LYS A 216 17.91 2.88 14.52
C LYS A 216 18.34 2.47 13.11
N VAL A 217 18.94 1.29 12.94
CA VAL A 217 19.36 0.77 11.64
C VAL A 217 18.73 -0.60 11.43
N THR A 218 17.72 -0.65 10.56
CA THR A 218 17.15 -1.91 10.04
C THR A 218 17.92 -2.37 8.79
N ARG A 219 17.43 -3.40 8.11
CA ARG A 219 18.11 -4.08 7.02
C ARG A 219 17.24 -4.09 5.77
N LEU A 220 17.83 -3.73 4.64
CA LEU A 220 17.35 -4.08 3.31
C LEU A 220 18.24 -5.19 2.74
N PHE A 221 17.67 -6.15 2.02
CA PHE A 221 18.42 -7.23 1.39
C PHE A 221 17.73 -7.76 0.14
N SER A 222 18.51 -8.22 -0.84
CA SER A 222 17.96 -8.91 -2.01
C SER A 222 17.53 -10.33 -1.63
N LEU A 223 16.46 -10.84 -2.26
CA LEU A 223 15.91 -12.18 -2.00
C LEU A 223 16.97 -13.29 -2.14
N ASP A 224 17.88 -13.16 -3.10
CA ASP A 224 19.00 -14.10 -3.29
C ASP A 224 20.10 -14.00 -2.22
N GLY A 225 20.01 -13.03 -1.31
CA GLY A 225 20.95 -12.78 -0.22
C GLY A 225 22.29 -12.18 -0.64
N ARG A 226 22.49 -11.83 -1.93
CA ARG A 226 23.77 -11.32 -2.45
C ARG A 226 24.05 -9.87 -2.07
N HIS A 227 23.02 -9.07 -1.84
CA HIS A 227 23.15 -7.65 -1.51
C HIS A 227 22.40 -7.32 -0.22
N GLN A 228 23.01 -6.47 0.61
CA GLN A 228 22.46 -6.06 1.90
C GLN A 228 22.87 -4.63 2.24
N TRP A 229 21.97 -3.88 2.86
CA TRP A 229 22.19 -2.49 3.26
C TRP A 229 21.69 -2.22 4.67
N GLY A 230 22.42 -1.36 5.40
CA GLY A 230 21.91 -0.80 6.65
C GLY A 230 20.99 0.37 6.34
N TYR A 231 19.70 0.26 6.68
CA TYR A 231 18.73 1.33 6.46
C TYR A 231 18.49 2.14 7.75
N PRO A 232 18.86 3.43 7.79
CA PRO A 232 18.64 4.28 8.96
C PRO A 232 17.17 4.72 9.06
N LEU A 233 16.52 4.30 10.14
CA LEU A 233 15.17 4.73 10.53
C LEU A 233 15.18 6.19 10.98
N ALA A 234 14.03 6.86 10.87
CA ALA A 234 13.83 8.22 11.33
C ALA A 234 13.94 8.33 12.86
N ASP A 235 14.27 9.53 13.32
CA ASP A 235 14.51 9.81 14.74
C ASP A 235 13.25 9.64 15.61
N ALA A 236 12.06 9.81 15.02
CA ALA A 236 10.79 9.68 15.73
C ALA A 236 10.73 8.39 16.57
N THR A 237 10.28 8.51 17.82
CA THR A 237 10.21 7.38 18.74
C THR A 237 9.26 6.31 18.19
N GLY A 238 9.74 5.07 18.12
CA GLY A 238 8.97 3.96 17.58
C GLY A 238 8.89 3.92 16.05
N SER A 239 9.72 4.66 15.32
CA SER A 239 9.80 4.53 13.85
C SER A 239 10.17 3.11 13.45
N SER A 240 9.36 2.51 12.57
CA SER A 240 9.62 1.28 11.85
C SER A 240 9.45 1.49 10.34
N LEU A 241 10.14 0.69 9.54
CA LEU A 241 9.94 0.60 8.09
C LEU A 241 8.68 -0.23 7.84
N THR A 242 7.72 0.31 7.11
CA THR A 242 6.45 -0.40 6.84
C THR A 242 6.24 -0.70 5.37
N ASP A 243 6.82 0.06 4.44
CA ASP A 243 6.86 -0.36 3.03
C ASP A 243 7.93 0.37 2.21
N MET A 244 8.10 -0.02 0.94
CA MET A 244 8.90 0.69 -0.04
C MET A 244 8.39 0.49 -1.47
N ALA A 245 8.53 1.51 -2.31
CA ALA A 245 8.23 1.44 -3.74
C ALA A 245 9.41 1.98 -4.57
N PRO A 246 9.57 1.57 -5.84
CA PRO A 246 10.61 2.11 -6.70
C PRO A 246 10.37 3.60 -6.93
N TRP A 247 11.43 4.39 -6.92
CA TRP A 247 11.34 5.78 -7.33
C TRP A 247 11.30 5.85 -8.87
N PRO A 248 10.30 6.54 -9.47
CA PRO A 248 10.15 6.61 -10.92
C PRO A 248 11.42 7.07 -11.64
N ASP A 249 11.75 6.40 -12.74
CA ASP A 249 12.85 6.72 -13.66
C ASP A 249 14.24 6.86 -13.02
N THR A 250 14.42 6.41 -11.77
CA THR A 250 15.71 6.48 -11.08
C THR A 250 16.09 5.09 -10.57
N PRO A 251 16.94 4.35 -11.31
CA PRO A 251 17.46 3.07 -10.87
C PRO A 251 18.01 3.14 -9.45
N ASP A 252 17.88 2.05 -8.69
CA ASP A 252 18.40 1.90 -7.33
C ASP A 252 17.91 2.94 -6.31
N THR A 253 16.84 3.68 -6.64
CA THR A 253 16.24 4.66 -5.75
C THR A 253 14.82 4.24 -5.41
N LEU A 254 14.46 4.43 -4.15
CA LEU A 254 13.20 4.02 -3.56
C LEU A 254 12.51 5.21 -2.90
N LEU A 255 11.18 5.15 -2.84
CA LEU A 255 10.41 5.81 -1.81
C LEU A 255 10.21 4.80 -0.67
N THR A 256 10.69 5.10 0.53
CA THR A 256 10.48 4.26 1.71
C THR A 256 9.48 4.91 2.66
N LEU A 257 8.58 4.11 3.21
CA LEU A 257 7.55 4.50 4.17
C LEU A 257 7.92 4.02 5.56
N GLU A 258 7.91 4.95 6.51
CA GLU A 258 8.07 4.64 7.92
C GLU A 258 6.88 5.12 8.73
N ARG A 259 6.56 4.34 9.76
CA ARG A 259 5.53 4.64 10.73
C ARG A 259 6.14 4.66 12.12
N ALA A 260 5.98 5.78 12.83
CA ALA A 260 6.38 5.91 14.22
C ALA A 260 5.15 5.96 15.11
N TYR A 261 4.91 4.88 15.86
CA TYR A 261 3.79 4.77 16.79
C TYR A 261 4.27 4.32 18.17
N ALA A 262 4.34 5.27 19.10
CA ALA A 262 4.75 5.02 20.48
C ALA A 262 4.01 5.97 21.45
N PRO A 263 2.75 5.68 21.83
CA PRO A 263 2.02 6.52 22.78
C PRO A 263 2.84 6.77 24.07
N PRO A 264 2.89 8.01 24.60
CA PRO A 264 2.04 9.16 24.25
C PRO A 264 2.59 10.07 23.13
N HIS A 265 3.65 9.67 22.42
CA HIS A 265 4.17 10.44 21.28
C HIS A 265 3.13 10.53 20.15
N PRO A 266 3.12 11.62 19.35
CA PRO A 266 2.26 11.69 18.16
C PRO A 266 2.61 10.58 17.17
N LEU A 267 1.62 10.16 16.39
CA LEU A 267 1.83 9.29 15.24
C LEU A 267 2.54 10.11 14.16
N VAL A 268 3.67 9.59 13.67
CA VAL A 268 4.44 10.22 12.59
C VAL A 268 4.58 9.25 11.43
N ILE A 269 4.22 9.70 10.23
CA ILE A 269 4.48 8.99 8.98
C ILE A 269 5.62 9.71 8.27
N THR A 270 6.70 8.99 7.95
CA THR A 270 7.86 9.57 7.28
C THR A 270 8.05 8.90 5.93
N LEU A 271 8.19 9.72 4.89
CA LEU A 271 8.57 9.28 3.55
C LEU A 271 10.00 9.71 3.29
N LYS A 272 10.86 8.78 2.88
CA LYS A 272 12.25 9.09 2.49
C LYS A 272 12.50 8.68 1.05
N ARG A 273 13.27 9.49 0.35
CA ARG A 273 13.95 9.10 -0.87
C ARG A 273 15.22 8.36 -0.44
N THR A 274 15.31 7.10 -0.80
CA THR A 274 16.36 6.19 -0.37
C THR A 274 17.12 5.70 -1.60
N GLN A 275 18.35 6.16 -1.76
CA GLN A 275 19.25 5.70 -2.82
C GLN A 275 20.11 4.58 -2.28
N LEU A 276 20.04 3.41 -2.91
CA LEU A 276 20.96 2.30 -2.67
C LEU A 276 22.30 2.64 -3.32
N LEU A 277 23.38 2.63 -2.53
CA LEU A 277 24.74 2.74 -3.04
C LEU A 277 25.37 1.35 -3.09
N ALA A 278 26.67 1.28 -3.37
CA ALA A 278 27.41 0.04 -3.18
C ALA A 278 27.19 -0.47 -1.74
N PRO A 279 26.72 -1.72 -1.54
CA PRO A 279 26.57 -2.30 -0.21
C PRO A 279 27.81 -2.08 0.67
N PRO A 280 27.65 -1.69 1.95
CA PRO A 280 26.40 -1.68 2.71
C PRO A 280 25.66 -0.32 2.74
N ASP A 281 26.09 0.65 1.93
CA ASP A 281 25.75 2.06 2.13
C ASP A 281 24.45 2.48 1.43
N VAL A 282 23.67 3.33 2.09
CA VAL A 282 22.51 4.02 1.51
C VAL A 282 22.60 5.51 1.77
N ASN A 283 22.01 6.30 0.88
CA ASN A 283 21.77 7.71 1.13
C ASN A 283 20.26 7.93 1.29
N THR A 284 19.84 8.52 2.40
CA THR A 284 18.43 8.80 2.66
C THR A 284 18.19 10.29 2.80
N THR A 285 17.09 10.77 2.21
CA THR A 285 16.62 12.15 2.37
C THR A 285 15.15 12.11 2.70
N THR A 286 14.74 12.70 3.82
CA THR A 286 13.33 12.84 4.16
C THR A 286 12.64 13.75 3.15
N VAL A 287 11.64 13.21 2.46
CA VAL A 287 10.80 13.94 1.52
C VAL A 287 9.60 14.50 2.28
N ALA A 288 8.99 13.71 3.17
CA ALA A 288 7.89 14.16 3.99
C ALA A 288 8.00 13.61 5.42
N SER A 289 7.55 14.41 6.38
CA SER A 289 7.26 13.94 7.74
C SER A 289 5.91 14.52 8.15
N LEU A 290 4.92 13.64 8.27
CA LEU A 290 3.54 13.98 8.59
C LEU A 290 3.32 13.58 10.05
N SER A 291 3.06 14.54 10.92
CA SER A 291 2.78 14.29 12.34
C SER A 291 1.33 14.59 12.68
N SER A 292 0.69 13.73 13.47
CA SER A 292 -0.65 14.00 13.98
C SER A 292 -0.70 15.23 14.91
N ALA A 293 0.44 15.64 15.49
CA ALA A 293 0.55 16.87 16.27
C ALA A 293 0.48 18.14 15.40
N ASP A 294 0.86 18.04 14.11
CA ASP A 294 0.85 19.16 13.16
C ASP A 294 -0.50 19.28 12.43
N GLY A 295 -1.51 18.54 12.91
CA GLY A 295 -2.86 18.56 12.37
C GLY A 295 -3.09 17.58 11.23
N TRP A 296 -2.16 16.67 10.92
CA TRP A 296 -2.42 15.61 9.94
C TRP A 296 -3.38 14.54 10.50
N ARG A 297 -4.37 14.14 9.70
CA ARG A 297 -5.31 13.03 9.96
C ARG A 297 -4.74 11.73 9.43
N LEU A 298 -3.71 11.26 10.12
CA LEU A 298 -2.99 10.03 9.81
C LEU A 298 -3.64 8.84 10.49
N ASP A 299 -3.29 7.66 9.99
CA ASP A 299 -3.66 6.37 10.56
C ASP A 299 -2.51 5.38 10.29
N ASN A 300 -2.69 4.08 10.50
CA ASN A 300 -1.66 3.04 10.39
C ASN A 300 -1.15 2.84 8.94
N MET A 301 -0.41 3.81 8.39
CA MET A 301 0.12 3.75 7.02
C MET A 301 1.14 2.62 6.90
N GLU A 302 0.83 1.66 6.03
CA GLU A 302 1.55 0.39 5.91
C GLU A 302 1.84 -0.03 4.48
N GLY A 303 1.21 0.59 3.47
CA GLY A 303 1.46 0.22 2.07
C GLY A 303 1.88 1.39 1.17
N LEU A 304 2.71 1.09 0.17
CA LEU A 304 3.08 1.95 -0.95
C LEU A 304 3.03 1.20 -2.29
N ALA A 305 2.51 1.84 -3.33
CA ALA A 305 2.73 1.42 -4.71
C ALA A 305 3.11 2.62 -5.59
N ALA A 306 4.08 2.42 -6.49
CA ALA A 306 4.36 3.37 -7.56
C ALA A 306 3.39 3.13 -8.72
N LEU A 307 2.94 4.22 -9.36
CA LEU A 307 2.14 4.20 -10.57
C LEU A 307 2.99 4.60 -11.80
N PRO A 308 2.60 4.19 -13.02
CA PRO A 308 3.38 4.47 -14.24
C PRO A 308 3.53 5.97 -14.57
N ASP A 309 2.62 6.81 -14.07
CA ASP A 309 2.68 8.27 -14.25
C ASP A 309 3.66 8.96 -13.28
N GLY A 310 4.37 8.18 -12.47
CA GLY A 310 5.32 8.65 -11.47
C GLY A 310 4.68 9.08 -10.14
N SER A 311 3.37 8.92 -9.99
CA SER A 311 2.69 9.10 -8.70
C SER A 311 2.83 7.84 -7.82
N PHE A 312 2.46 7.98 -6.56
CA PHE A 312 2.44 6.92 -5.57
C PHE A 312 1.06 6.83 -4.93
N LEU A 313 0.66 5.61 -4.60
CA LEU A 313 -0.47 5.35 -3.72
C LEU A 313 0.06 4.93 -2.34
N MET A 314 -0.49 5.50 -1.28
CA MET A 314 -0.16 5.18 0.10
C MET A 314 -1.42 4.70 0.82
N LEU A 315 -1.32 3.54 1.48
CA LEU A 315 -2.44 2.84 2.11
C LEU A 315 -2.27 2.80 3.63
N SER A 316 -3.37 3.02 4.33
CA SER A 316 -3.48 2.77 5.76
C SER A 316 -4.26 1.50 6.06
N ASP A 317 -3.76 0.75 7.03
CA ASP A 317 -4.53 -0.26 7.72
C ASP A 317 -5.47 0.35 8.75
N ASN A 318 -6.60 -0.32 9.00
CA ASN A 318 -7.50 -0.06 10.11
C ASN A 318 -7.38 -1.09 11.24
N ASN A 319 -6.53 -2.12 11.14
CA ASN A 319 -6.36 -3.25 12.06
C ASN A 319 -7.71 -3.90 12.47
N PHE A 320 -8.72 -3.79 11.60
CA PHE A 320 -10.14 -4.08 11.87
C PHE A 320 -10.72 -3.41 13.12
N SER A 321 -10.11 -2.32 13.56
CA SER A 321 -10.57 -1.47 14.64
C SER A 321 -11.62 -0.49 14.14
N ARG A 322 -12.67 -0.27 14.94
CA ARG A 322 -13.66 0.78 14.67
C ARG A 322 -13.12 2.20 14.87
N LEU A 323 -11.95 2.33 15.50
CA LEU A 323 -11.31 3.61 15.79
C LEU A 323 -10.39 4.08 14.66
N GLN A 324 -9.90 3.15 13.84
CA GLN A 324 -9.00 3.41 12.72
C GLN A 324 -9.77 3.37 11.39
N ARG A 325 -9.15 3.87 10.33
CA ARG A 325 -9.71 4.06 9.00
C ARG A 325 -8.74 3.51 7.98
N SER A 326 -9.29 2.78 7.01
CA SER A 326 -8.53 2.47 5.80
C SER A 326 -8.56 3.69 4.88
N LEU A 327 -7.38 4.27 4.66
CA LEU A 327 -7.18 5.44 3.82
C LEU A 327 -6.34 5.05 2.61
N LEU A 328 -6.70 5.52 1.42
CA LEU A 328 -5.86 5.41 0.22
C LEU A 328 -5.58 6.83 -0.26
N ALA A 329 -4.32 7.25 -0.20
CA ALA A 329 -3.88 8.59 -0.60
C ALA A 329 -3.02 8.51 -1.86
N CYS A 330 -3.23 9.45 -2.78
CA CYS A 330 -2.37 9.65 -3.95
C CYS A 330 -1.35 10.75 -3.63
N LEU A 331 -0.07 10.49 -3.95
CA LEU A 331 1.04 11.43 -3.78
C LEU A 331 1.77 11.58 -5.11
N ARG A 332 2.16 12.79 -5.50
CA ARG A 332 2.99 13.05 -6.68
C ARG A 332 4.26 13.77 -6.28
N PRO A 333 5.44 13.36 -6.76
CA PRO A 333 6.63 14.21 -6.72
C PRO A 333 6.34 15.57 -7.35
N GLU A 334 6.66 16.65 -6.64
CA GLU A 334 6.63 17.98 -7.26
C GLU A 334 7.66 18.02 -8.39
N THR A 335 7.25 18.50 -9.57
CA THR A 335 8.19 18.76 -10.66
C THR A 335 9.07 19.95 -10.23
N GLN A 336 10.37 19.71 -10.09
CA GLN A 336 11.36 20.77 -9.85
C GLN A 336 11.59 21.62 -11.10
#